data_AF-A0A9D9DS16-F1
#
_entry.id   AF-A0A9D9DS16-F1
#
_cell.length_a   1.000
_cell.length_b   1.000
_cell.length_c   1.000
_cell.angle_alpha   90.00
_cell.angle_beta   90.00
_cell.angle_gamma   90.00
#
_symmetry.space_group_name_H-M   'P 1'
#
loop_
_entity.id
_entity.type
_entity.pdbx_description
1 polymer ?
#
loop_
_entity_poly.entity_id
_entity_poly.type
_entity_poly.pdbx_seq_one_letter_code
_entity_poly.pdbx_strand_id
1 'polypeptide(L)'
;MANLSNILNQNFINDILPVYGNPRTKVPTWDTAQKMFICDEYESETGNYYYRGIRFCDRIVIVEKVGLYHNWTYIDGIELYAFNGRKLELIQKKDYEKQFRKEEFVKKESEEMVKNYLTATLKMHGLSVPEKQVEENAQSLVGNCYKSFLDSDYNAQLMQILPSITPNKQLAQ
;
A
#
# COMPACT_ATOMS: atom_id res chain seq x y z
N MET A 1 35.81 -8.14 -18.11
CA MET A 1 34.79 -7.13 -18.44
C MET A 1 33.48 -7.87 -18.66
N ALA A 2 32.57 -7.85 -17.68
CA ALA A 2 31.27 -8.50 -17.81
C ALA A 2 30.38 -7.66 -18.72
N ASN A 3 29.82 -8.28 -19.76
CA ASN A 3 28.95 -7.62 -20.74
C ASN A 3 27.66 -7.14 -20.07
N LEU A 4 27.59 -5.82 -19.83
CA LEU A 4 26.42 -5.09 -19.31
C LEU A 4 25.15 -5.28 -20.16
N SER A 5 25.27 -5.70 -21.42
CA SER A 5 24.17 -5.90 -22.36
C SER A 5 23.38 -7.21 -22.15
N ASN A 6 23.97 -8.23 -21.52
CA ASN A 6 23.32 -9.53 -21.34
C ASN A 6 22.48 -9.62 -20.06
N ILE A 7 22.75 -8.78 -19.06
CA ILE A 7 22.05 -8.77 -17.77
C ILE A 7 20.72 -7.98 -17.86
N LEU A 8 20.62 -7.03 -18.81
CA LEU A 8 19.46 -6.14 -18.94
C LEU A 8 18.33 -6.66 -19.85
N ASN A 9 18.56 -7.67 -20.70
CA ASN A 9 17.61 -7.98 -21.78
C ASN A 9 16.69 -9.19 -21.56
N GLN A 10 17.11 -10.25 -20.85
CA GLN A 10 16.25 -11.43 -20.67
C GLN A 10 15.38 -11.34 -19.42
N ASN A 11 15.92 -10.84 -18.31
CA ASN A 11 15.20 -10.77 -17.04
C ASN A 11 14.08 -9.71 -17.06
N PHE A 12 14.36 -8.53 -17.63
CA PHE A 12 13.37 -7.45 -17.70
C PHE A 12 12.17 -7.80 -18.60
N ILE A 13 12.41 -8.46 -19.75
CA ILE A 13 11.31 -8.90 -20.61
C ILE A 13 10.46 -9.94 -19.89
N ASN A 14 11.08 -10.93 -19.22
CA ASN A 14 10.34 -11.94 -18.47
C ASN A 14 9.59 -11.36 -17.26
N ASP A 15 10.07 -10.27 -16.65
CA ASP A 15 9.39 -9.56 -15.57
C ASP A 15 8.15 -8.78 -16.07
N ILE A 16 8.18 -8.24 -17.30
CA ILE A 16 7.08 -7.45 -17.86
C ILE A 16 6.07 -8.32 -18.64
N LEU A 17 6.60 -9.29 -19.37
CA LEU A 17 5.91 -10.22 -20.26
C LEU A 17 6.31 -11.64 -19.83
N PRO A 18 5.71 -12.16 -18.75
CA PRO A 18 6.01 -13.51 -18.29
C PRO A 18 5.71 -14.52 -19.40
N VAL A 19 6.53 -15.56 -19.48
CA VAL A 19 6.29 -16.70 -20.38
C VAL A 19 4.89 -17.25 -20.11
N TYR A 20 4.16 -17.56 -21.19
CA TYR A 20 2.82 -18.13 -21.11
C TYR A 20 2.74 -19.27 -20.08
N GLY A 21 1.77 -19.18 -19.17
CA GLY A 21 1.62 -20.12 -18.04
C GLY A 21 2.21 -19.62 -16.72
N ASN A 22 3.05 -18.58 -16.72
CA ASN A 22 3.54 -17.94 -15.50
C ASN A 22 2.65 -16.74 -15.13
N PRO A 23 2.17 -16.65 -13.88
CA PRO A 23 1.39 -15.51 -13.42
C PRO A 23 2.21 -14.22 -13.45
N ARG A 24 1.55 -13.10 -13.73
CA ARG A 24 2.15 -11.77 -13.76
C ARG A 24 2.35 -11.27 -12.32
N THR A 25 3.42 -11.71 -11.67
CA THR A 25 3.60 -11.61 -10.21
C THR A 25 3.93 -10.20 -9.66
N LYS A 26 3.95 -9.15 -10.48
CA LYS A 26 4.47 -7.83 -10.06
C LYS A 26 3.77 -6.60 -10.63
N VAL A 27 2.65 -6.77 -11.36
CA VAL A 27 1.92 -5.63 -11.91
C VAL A 27 0.75 -5.28 -10.98
N PRO A 28 0.73 -4.07 -10.39
CA PRO A 28 -0.39 -3.60 -9.62
C PRO A 28 -1.71 -3.75 -10.38
N THR A 29 -2.67 -4.45 -9.79
CA THR A 29 -3.98 -4.70 -10.40
C THR A 29 -5.05 -4.02 -9.56
N TRP A 30 -5.92 -3.24 -10.19
CA TRP A 30 -7.04 -2.62 -9.48
C TRP A 30 -8.12 -3.65 -9.13
N ASP A 31 -8.48 -3.73 -7.85
CA ASP A 31 -9.63 -4.49 -7.37
C ASP A 31 -10.79 -3.53 -7.10
N THR A 32 -11.86 -3.67 -7.87
CA THR A 32 -13.06 -2.83 -7.78
C THR A 32 -13.87 -3.08 -6.51
N ALA A 33 -13.94 -4.32 -6.02
CA ALA A 33 -14.72 -4.67 -4.84
C ALA A 33 -14.07 -4.08 -3.59
N GLN A 34 -12.74 -4.15 -3.54
CA GLN A 34 -11.95 -3.67 -2.43
C GLN A 34 -11.54 -2.22 -2.59
N LYS A 35 -11.64 -1.60 -3.78
CA LYS A 35 -11.22 -0.22 -4.09
C LYS A 35 -9.74 0.05 -3.75
N MET A 36 -8.87 -0.86 -4.16
CA MET A 36 -7.44 -0.78 -3.89
C MET A 36 -6.65 -1.47 -5.01
N PHE A 37 -5.36 -1.16 -5.09
CA PHE A 37 -4.44 -1.90 -5.95
C PHE A 37 -3.89 -3.11 -5.20
N ILE A 38 -4.01 -4.29 -5.78
CA ILE A 38 -3.37 -5.51 -5.32
C ILE A 38 -2.00 -5.61 -5.98
N CYS A 39 -0.97 -5.82 -5.16
CA CYS A 39 0.42 -5.94 -5.57
C CYS A 39 1.13 -7.06 -4.82
N ASP A 40 2.31 -7.44 -5.29
CA ASP A 40 3.25 -8.34 -4.60
C ASP A 40 2.61 -9.65 -4.14
N GLU A 41 1.85 -10.26 -5.05
CA GLU A 41 1.17 -11.53 -4.83
C GLU A 41 2.17 -12.69 -4.81
N TYR A 42 2.16 -13.48 -3.73
CA TYR A 42 2.99 -14.68 -3.63
C TYR A 42 2.34 -15.76 -2.76
N GLU A 43 2.69 -17.01 -3.06
CA GLU A 43 2.32 -18.17 -2.25
C GLU A 43 3.54 -18.63 -1.44
N SER A 44 3.36 -18.83 -0.14
CA SER A 44 4.38 -19.43 0.73
C SER A 44 4.55 -20.92 0.44
N GLU A 45 5.68 -21.50 0.85
CA GLU A 45 5.94 -22.95 0.78
C GLU A 45 4.86 -23.77 1.52
N THR A 46 4.17 -23.16 2.48
CA THR A 46 3.08 -23.74 3.26
C THR A 46 1.70 -23.62 2.60
N GLY A 47 1.61 -23.10 1.38
CA GLY A 47 0.35 -22.94 0.63
C GLY A 47 -0.50 -21.73 1.02
N ASN A 48 0.03 -20.83 1.86
CA ASN A 48 -0.65 -19.57 2.21
C ASN A 48 -0.38 -18.50 1.16
N TYR A 49 -1.43 -17.80 0.75
CA TYR A 49 -1.36 -16.74 -0.25
C TYR A 49 -1.23 -15.38 0.43
N TYR A 50 -0.40 -14.49 -0.12
CA TYR A 50 -0.16 -13.17 0.44
C TYR A 50 -0.19 -12.12 -0.66
N TYR A 51 -0.66 -10.93 -0.31
CA TYR A 51 -0.61 -9.77 -1.20
C TYR A 51 -0.53 -8.47 -0.40
N ARG A 52 -0.12 -7.40 -1.09
CA ARG A 52 -0.17 -6.02 -0.59
C ARG A 52 -1.35 -5.29 -1.22
N GLY A 53 -2.28 -4.82 -0.39
CA GLY A 53 -3.36 -3.93 -0.81
C GLY A 53 -2.93 -2.48 -0.64
N ILE A 54 -2.90 -1.69 -1.71
CA ILE A 54 -2.46 -0.29 -1.70
C ILE A 54 -3.65 0.62 -1.98
N ARG A 55 -3.90 1.55 -1.06
CA ARG A 55 -4.86 2.64 -1.18
C ARG A 55 -4.16 3.97 -1.04
N PHE A 56 -4.62 5.00 -1.73
CA PHE A 56 -4.01 6.31 -1.61
C PHE A 56 -4.99 7.42 -1.95
N CYS A 57 -4.68 8.60 -1.42
CA CYS A 57 -5.22 9.88 -1.86
C CYS A 57 -4.05 10.83 -2.16
N ASP A 58 -4.30 12.12 -2.40
CA ASP A 58 -3.24 13.08 -2.76
C ASP A 58 -2.18 13.32 -1.65
N ARG A 59 -2.42 12.83 -0.43
CA ARG A 59 -1.58 13.13 0.75
C ARG A 59 -0.98 11.93 1.44
N ILE A 60 -1.70 10.81 1.46
CA ILE A 60 -1.29 9.61 2.19
C ILE A 60 -1.49 8.35 1.35
N VAL A 61 -0.74 7.31 1.70
CA VAL A 61 -0.85 5.95 1.17
C VAL A 61 -1.00 5.00 2.33
N ILE A 62 -1.99 4.11 2.23
CA ILE A 62 -2.24 3.02 3.16
C ILE A 62 -1.87 1.72 2.45
N VAL A 63 -0.98 0.94 3.05
CA VAL A 63 -0.59 -0.37 2.55
C VAL A 63 -0.99 -1.42 3.56
N GLU A 64 -1.83 -2.35 3.12
CA GLU A 64 -2.33 -3.48 3.88
C GLU A 64 -1.52 -4.72 3.51
N LYS A 65 -0.92 -5.40 4.49
CA LYS A 65 -0.31 -6.71 4.30
C LYS A 65 -1.34 -7.78 4.60
N VAL A 66 -1.72 -8.52 3.56
CA VAL A 66 -2.87 -9.40 3.61
C VAL A 66 -2.42 -10.83 3.40
N GLY A 67 -2.90 -11.71 4.27
CA GLY A 67 -2.74 -13.14 4.13
C GLY A 67 -4.08 -13.83 3.92
N LEU A 68 -4.06 -14.84 3.06
CA LEU A 68 -5.14 -15.79 2.85
C LEU A 68 -4.67 -17.14 3.37
N TYR A 69 -5.47 -17.72 4.27
CA TYR A 69 -5.19 -19.05 4.82
C TYR A 69 -6.47 -19.89 4.71
N HIS A 70 -6.47 -20.88 3.83
CA HIS A 70 -7.69 -21.56 3.40
C HIS A 70 -8.82 -20.56 3.05
N ASN A 71 -9.88 -20.47 3.85
CA ASN A 71 -11.09 -19.71 3.57
C ASN A 71 -11.19 -18.38 4.32
N TRP A 72 -10.17 -17.98 5.09
CA TRP A 72 -10.18 -16.68 5.80
C TRP A 72 -9.12 -15.71 5.27
N THR A 73 -9.42 -14.42 5.40
CA THR A 73 -8.48 -13.35 5.09
C THR A 73 -8.11 -12.62 6.37
N TYR A 74 -6.82 -12.42 6.58
CA TYR A 74 -6.28 -11.72 7.74
C TYR A 74 -5.31 -10.62 7.31
N ILE A 75 -5.04 -9.72 8.24
CA ILE A 75 -4.06 -8.66 8.11
C ILE A 75 -2.89 -8.96 9.04
N ASP A 76 -1.70 -8.93 8.46
CA ASP A 76 -0.41 -9.03 9.14
C ASP A 76 0.17 -7.67 9.48
N GLY A 77 -0.29 -6.61 8.81
CA GLY A 77 0.20 -5.28 9.08
C GLY A 77 -0.46 -4.19 8.24
N ILE A 78 -0.42 -2.98 8.78
CA ILE A 78 -0.79 -1.75 8.09
C ILE A 78 0.43 -0.81 8.12
N GLU A 79 0.81 -0.32 6.95
CA GLU A 79 1.85 0.70 6.76
C GLU A 79 1.18 1.98 6.25
N LEU A 80 1.46 3.10 6.90
CA LEU A 80 0.98 4.43 6.53
C LEU A 80 2.15 5.28 6.06
N TYR A 81 2.02 5.82 4.86
CA TYR A 81 2.98 6.74 4.27
C TYR A 81 2.33 8.09 3.98
N ALA A 82 3.13 9.16 3.93
CA ALA A 82 2.70 10.43 3.34
C ALA A 82 3.66 10.91 2.25
N PHE A 83 3.12 11.80 1.41
CA PHE A 83 3.91 12.51 0.41
C PHE A 83 4.58 13.72 1.04
N ASN A 84 5.91 13.70 1.08
CA ASN A 84 6.75 14.86 1.38
C ASN A 84 7.21 15.49 0.06
N GLY A 85 6.27 16.14 -0.63
CA GLY A 85 6.48 16.71 -1.97
C GLY A 85 6.56 15.66 -3.08
N ARG A 86 7.75 15.10 -3.33
CA ARG A 86 7.98 14.07 -4.38
C ARG A 86 8.43 12.72 -3.83
N LYS A 87 8.67 12.62 -2.52
CA LYS A 87 9.09 11.39 -1.87
C LYS A 87 7.97 10.85 -1.01
N LEU A 88 7.89 9.52 -0.98
CA LEU A 88 7.00 8.80 -0.09
C LEU A 88 7.78 8.45 1.18
N GLU A 89 7.26 8.84 2.33
CA GLU A 89 7.90 8.62 3.64
C GLU A 89 6.99 7.76 4.51
N LEU A 90 7.57 6.69 5.10
CA LEU A 90 6.87 5.85 6.06
C LEU A 90 6.69 6.64 7.36
N ILE A 91 5.45 6.84 7.75
CA ILE A 91 5.09 7.60 8.94
C ILE A 91 4.80 6.67 10.12
N GLN A 92 4.04 5.62 9.87
CA GLN A 92 3.64 4.70 10.92
C GLN A 92 3.46 3.30 10.36
N LYS A 93 3.83 2.29 11.16
CA LYS A 93 3.68 0.89 10.84
C LYS A 93 3.14 0.15 12.06
N LYS A 94 2.17 -0.72 11.85
CA LYS A 94 1.61 -1.59 12.89
C LYS A 94 1.51 -3.00 12.33
N ASP A 95 2.18 -3.95 12.97
CA ASP A 95 2.10 -5.37 12.61
C ASP A 95 1.10 -6.08 13.53
N TYR A 96 0.48 -7.14 13.04
CA TYR A 96 -0.53 -7.94 13.74
C TYR A 96 -0.21 -9.44 13.58
N GLU A 97 -0.58 -10.26 14.56
CA GLU A 97 -0.37 -11.71 14.53
C GLU A 97 -1.54 -12.46 13.86
N LYS A 98 -2.07 -11.93 12.74
CA LYS A 98 -3.24 -12.43 11.96
C LYS A 98 -4.60 -11.94 12.46
N GLN A 99 -4.82 -10.63 12.39
CA GLN A 99 -6.12 -10.04 12.70
C GLN A 99 -7.11 -10.24 11.53
N PHE A 100 -8.36 -10.59 11.79
CA PHE A 100 -9.37 -10.73 10.72
C PHE A 100 -9.48 -9.44 9.87
N ARG A 101 -9.39 -9.60 8.55
CA ARG A 101 -9.56 -8.49 7.61
C ARG A 101 -11.03 -8.07 7.59
N LYS A 102 -11.32 -6.93 8.21
CA LYS A 102 -12.58 -6.20 8.05
C LYS A 102 -12.26 -4.80 7.57
N GLU A 103 -12.96 -4.32 6.54
CA GLU A 103 -12.74 -2.98 6.00
C GLU A 103 -12.84 -1.89 7.09
N GLU A 104 -13.88 -1.98 7.93
CA GLU A 104 -14.10 -1.06 9.06
C GLU A 104 -12.94 -1.05 10.05
N PHE A 105 -12.30 -2.20 10.28
CA PHE A 105 -11.16 -2.32 11.18
C PHE A 105 -9.95 -1.60 10.58
N VAL A 106 -9.60 -1.89 9.32
CA VAL A 106 -8.49 -1.23 8.62
C VAL A 106 -8.68 0.27 8.58
N LYS A 107 -9.91 0.71 8.28
CA LYS A 107 -10.24 2.12 8.18
C LYS A 107 -10.03 2.82 9.53
N LYS A 108 -10.58 2.27 10.62
CA LYS A 108 -10.42 2.84 11.97
C LYS A 108 -8.97 2.87 12.43
N GLU A 109 -8.22 1.79 12.21
CA GLU A 109 -6.80 1.74 12.55
C GLU A 109 -5.99 2.77 11.76
N SER A 110 -6.28 2.92 10.46
CA SER A 110 -5.63 3.93 9.62
C SER A 110 -5.98 5.36 10.08
N GLU A 111 -7.23 5.62 10.48
CA GLU A 111 -7.66 6.91 11.02
C GLU A 111 -6.90 7.24 12.31
N GLU A 112 -6.74 6.27 13.21
CA GLU A 112 -5.97 6.43 14.43
C GLU A 112 -4.48 6.68 14.14
N MET A 113 -3.89 5.96 13.18
CA MET A 113 -2.50 6.18 12.75
C MET A 113 -2.30 7.61 12.20
N VAL A 114 -3.22 8.08 11.34
CA VAL A 114 -3.17 9.46 10.80
C VAL A 114 -3.36 10.49 11.92
N LYS A 115 -4.31 10.29 12.84
CA LYS A 115 -4.53 11.18 13.99
C LYS A 115 -3.27 11.29 14.86
N ASN A 116 -2.62 10.17 15.15
CA ASN A 116 -1.40 10.12 15.94
C ASN A 116 -0.27 10.91 15.26
N TYR A 117 -0.08 10.71 13.97
CA TYR A 117 0.89 11.46 13.18
C TYR A 117 0.63 12.97 13.17
N LEU A 118 -0.61 13.38 12.89
CA LEU A 118 -0.99 14.79 12.88
C LEU A 118 -0.75 15.43 14.25
N THR A 119 -1.14 14.74 15.32
CA THR A 119 -0.96 15.22 16.70
C THR A 119 0.52 15.38 17.05
N ALA A 120 1.36 14.41 16.68
CA ALA A 120 2.81 14.49 16.89
C ALA A 120 3.44 15.66 16.11
N THR A 121 3.02 15.84 14.85
CA THR A 121 3.50 16.93 13.98
C THR A 121 3.10 18.30 14.52
N LEU A 122 1.84 18.46 14.95
CA LEU A 122 1.36 19.71 15.55
C LEU A 122 2.15 20.08 16.82
N LYS A 123 2.40 19.10 17.70
CA LYS A 123 3.22 19.30 18.90
C LYS A 123 4.65 19.74 18.55
N MET A 124 5.26 19.12 17.54
CA MET A 124 6.61 19.47 17.08
C MET A 124 6.68 20.91 16.55
N HIS A 125 5.64 21.39 15.88
CA HIS A 125 5.56 22.76 15.36
C HIS A 125 5.02 23.78 16.39
N GLY A 126 4.71 23.36 17.62
CA GLY A 126 4.12 24.24 18.64
C GLY A 126 2.72 24.74 18.30
N LEU A 127 2.00 24.03 17.42
CA LEU A 127 0.65 24.37 16.99
C LEU A 127 -0.37 23.66 17.89
N SER A 128 -1.41 24.38 18.28
CA SER A 128 -2.53 23.83 19.06
C SER A 128 -3.79 23.85 18.21
N VAL A 129 -4.27 22.67 17.85
CA VAL A 129 -5.52 22.46 17.10
C VAL A 129 -6.45 21.61 17.97
N PRO A 130 -7.76 21.90 18.02
CA PRO A 130 -8.71 21.07 18.76
C PRO A 130 -8.69 19.62 18.30
N GLU A 131 -8.69 18.68 19.25
CA GLU A 131 -8.60 17.24 18.96
C GLU A 131 -9.68 16.77 17.98
N LYS A 132 -10.91 17.26 18.15
CA LYS A 132 -12.04 16.97 17.26
C LYS A 132 -11.74 17.33 15.80
N GLN A 133 -11.07 18.46 15.56
CA GLN A 133 -10.71 18.88 14.20
C GLN A 133 -9.60 18.00 13.61
N VAL A 134 -8.66 17.53 14.43
CA VAL A 134 -7.64 16.57 14.00
C VAL A 134 -8.28 15.23 13.62
N GLU A 135 -9.27 14.78 14.40
CA GLU A 135 -10.01 13.56 14.14
C GLU A 135 -10.84 13.64 12.85
N GLU A 136 -11.62 14.71 12.66
CA GLU A 136 -12.38 14.95 11.42
C GLU A 136 -11.46 14.99 10.19
N ASN A 137 -10.29 15.64 10.30
CA ASN A 137 -9.30 15.67 9.24
C ASN A 137 -8.72 14.27 8.94
N ALA A 138 -8.42 13.47 9.97
CA ALA A 138 -7.93 12.12 9.79
C ALA A 138 -8.96 11.22 9.10
N GLN A 139 -10.22 11.27 9.55
CA GLN A 139 -11.35 10.54 8.95
C GLN A 139 -11.55 10.95 7.48
N SER A 140 -11.49 12.25 7.17
CA SER A 140 -11.61 12.74 5.79
C SER A 140 -10.46 12.24 4.90
N LEU A 141 -9.20 12.31 5.39
CA LEU A 141 -8.03 11.87 4.63
C LEU A 141 -8.06 10.38 4.33
N VAL A 142 -8.38 9.55 5.33
CA VAL A 142 -8.52 8.11 5.14
C VAL A 142 -9.70 7.82 4.23
N GLY A 143 -10.86 8.46 4.44
CA GLY A 143 -12.03 8.30 3.58
C GLY A 143 -11.75 8.56 2.10
N ASN A 144 -10.92 9.55 1.79
CA ASN A 144 -10.50 9.84 0.41
C ASN A 144 -9.66 8.72 -0.22
N CYS A 145 -8.99 7.87 0.57
CA CYS A 145 -8.24 6.72 0.06
C CYS A 145 -9.15 5.56 -0.38
N TYR A 146 -10.44 5.59 -0.02
CA TYR A 146 -11.45 4.58 -0.39
C TYR A 146 -12.33 5.03 -1.57
N LYS A 147 -11.92 6.08 -2.30
CA LYS A 147 -12.56 6.48 -3.56
C LYS A 147 -12.35 5.40 -4.62
N SER A 148 -13.34 5.24 -5.49
CA SER A 148 -13.28 4.32 -6.60
C SER A 148 -12.40 4.91 -7.71
N PHE A 149 -11.64 4.06 -8.40
CA PHE A 149 -10.92 4.44 -9.61
C PHE A 149 -11.84 4.99 -10.71
N LEU A 150 -13.12 4.61 -10.67
CA LEU A 150 -14.13 5.08 -11.62
C LEU A 150 -14.74 6.44 -11.25
N ASP A 151 -14.39 6.99 -10.08
CA ASP A 151 -14.88 8.31 -9.67
C ASP A 151 -14.22 9.39 -10.54
N SER A 152 -14.99 10.38 -10.98
CA SER A 152 -14.51 11.42 -11.91
C SER A 152 -13.42 12.32 -11.35
N ASP A 153 -13.27 12.34 -10.02
CA ASP A 153 -12.26 13.08 -9.28
C ASP A 153 -11.10 12.18 -8.81
N TYR A 154 -11.02 10.93 -9.26
CA TYR A 154 -9.91 10.04 -8.94
C TYR A 154 -8.62 10.52 -9.61
N ASN A 155 -7.61 10.83 -8.79
CA ASN A 155 -6.33 11.29 -9.30
C ASN A 155 -5.48 10.14 -9.87
N ALA A 156 -5.70 9.83 -11.14
CA ALA A 156 -5.00 8.77 -11.87
C ALA A 156 -3.47 8.95 -11.92
N GLN A 157 -2.95 10.17 -11.74
CA GLN A 157 -1.49 10.42 -11.73
C GLN A 157 -0.80 9.73 -10.54
N LEU A 158 -1.54 9.50 -9.45
CA LEU A 158 -1.03 8.75 -8.30
C LEU A 158 -0.69 7.30 -8.66
N MET A 159 -1.15 6.73 -9.76
CA MET A 159 -0.67 5.38 -10.16
C MET A 159 0.85 5.34 -10.41
N GLN A 160 1.51 6.48 -10.68
CA GLN A 160 2.96 6.56 -10.85
C GLN A 160 3.75 6.24 -9.57
N ILE A 161 3.11 6.27 -8.39
CA ILE A 161 3.76 5.92 -7.11
C ILE A 161 3.77 4.42 -6.84
N LEU A 162 2.92 3.63 -7.51
CA LEU A 162 2.82 2.19 -7.30
C LEU A 162 4.17 1.47 -7.41
N PRO A 163 5.02 1.73 -8.45
CA PRO A 163 6.35 1.12 -8.54
C PRO A 163 7.33 1.52 -7.43
N SER A 164 7.07 2.62 -6.72
CA SER A 164 7.92 3.07 -5.61
C SER A 164 7.53 2.47 -4.25
N ILE A 165 6.31 1.92 -4.16
CA ILE A 165 5.77 1.28 -2.95
C ILE A 165 5.95 -0.23 -3.02
N THR A 166 5.87 -0.80 -4.22
CA THR A 166 6.21 -2.20 -4.42
C THR A 166 7.72 -2.38 -4.20
N PRO A 167 8.15 -3.35 -3.39
CA PRO A 167 9.55 -3.60 -3.17
C PRO A 167 10.19 -4.03 -4.48
N ASN A 168 11.02 -3.16 -5.05
CA ASN A 168 12.02 -3.54 -6.03
C ASN A 168 13.03 -4.46 -5.34
N LYS A 169 12.75 -5.76 -5.28
CA LYS A 169 13.79 -6.76 -5.03
C LYS A 169 14.69 -6.82 -6.26
N GLN A 170 15.52 -5.81 -6.46
CA GLN A 170 16.90 -6.11 -6.81
C GLN A 170 17.53 -6.65 -5.53
N LEU A 171 18.07 -7.88 -5.59
CA LEU A 171 18.79 -8.59 -4.52
C LEU A 171 17.91 -9.41 -3.56
N ALA A 172 17.69 -10.66 -3.92
CA ALA A 172 18.08 -11.76 -3.05
C ALA A 172 18.82 -12.76 -3.93
N GLN A 173 20.03 -13.09 -3.51
CA GLN A 173 21.03 -13.93 -4.19
C GLN A 173 20.54 -15.37 -4.36
#